data_AF-A0A4R8Q4E2-F1
#
_entry.id   AF-A0A4R8Q4E2-F1
#
_cell.length_a   1.000
_cell.length_b   1.000
_cell.length_c   1.000
_cell.angle_alpha   90.00
_cell.angle_beta   90.00
_cell.angle_gamma   90.00
#
_symmetry.space_group_name_H-M   'P 1'
#
loop_
_entity.id
_entity.type
_entity.pdbx_description
1 polymer ?
#
loop_
_entity_poly.entity_id
_entity_poly.type
_entity_poly.pdbx_seq_one_letter_code
_entity_poly.pdbx_strand_id
1 'polypeptide(L)'
;MTISFVSSQAPHSQGHEENIQHFWGPYSPFFSVPTQISAATPPGCKITFAQVLSRHGARDPINIMAAKFQALVNHIHASVTSYGRGYEFIETYKYTLGSEQLTPFGERELIESGEAFYTRYQALAAVNEPFVRVAGQERVIKSGLKWMQGFHSSKIADGYEVGGQDMVTIPEAKGVNNTLKHGLCDVFEDDIHSSSGKAARVIWRDIFTRPITARLNKNLPGADLTAADTLAFMELCPFNTVVNGIVSEFCNLFTLEEFKDLEYYETLDKYYRFHAGNPLGPTQGVGFTNELIARLTQQPVVDHTSTNSTLNSDPATFPLNRKLYADFTHDNDMMGIYGALGLYSRTPDLSKTERMSMSETRGFTSSRLVPFGARMYVEKMRCASSEEMVRVIVNDRVVPLVGCGADELGRCRLRQFVESLEFARSGGLWDMCFYRD
;
A
#
# COMPACT_ATOMS: atom_id res chain seq x y z
N MET A 1 1.36 22.96 -11.37
CA MET A 1 0.11 22.65 -10.63
C MET A 1 0.50 22.26 -9.22
N THR A 2 0.05 23.01 -8.21
CA THR A 2 0.17 22.59 -6.81
C THR A 2 -0.72 21.35 -6.64
N ILE A 3 -0.13 20.26 -6.20
CA ILE A 3 -0.84 18.99 -6.02
C ILE A 3 -1.79 19.15 -4.82
N SER A 4 -3.11 19.14 -5.07
CA SER A 4 -4.16 19.18 -4.04
C SER A 4 -4.97 17.89 -4.11
N PHE A 5 -5.04 17.15 -3.00
CA PHE A 5 -5.71 15.84 -2.93
C PHE A 5 -6.78 15.80 -1.84
N VAL A 6 -7.79 16.67 -1.91
CA VAL A 6 -9.08 16.42 -1.24
C VAL A 6 -10.21 16.99 -2.10
N SER A 7 -10.72 16.21 -3.05
CA SER A 7 -12.14 16.33 -3.38
C SER A 7 -12.88 15.42 -2.41
N SER A 8 -13.44 16.01 -1.36
CA SER A 8 -14.52 15.38 -0.63
C SER A 8 -15.65 15.03 -1.61
N GLN A 9 -16.36 13.96 -1.28
CA GLN A 9 -17.59 13.44 -1.89
C GLN A 9 -18.32 14.45 -2.80
N ALA A 10 -18.26 14.24 -4.12
CA ALA A 10 -19.17 14.85 -5.07
C ALA A 10 -19.77 13.75 -5.97
N PRO A 11 -21.09 13.79 -6.25
CA PRO A 11 -21.79 12.72 -6.97
C PRO A 11 -21.46 12.75 -8.46
N HIS A 12 -21.45 11.54 -9.05
CA HIS A 12 -21.34 11.23 -10.47
C HIS A 12 -21.70 12.37 -11.43
N SER A 13 -20.71 12.89 -12.16
CA SER A 13 -20.83 13.19 -13.60
C SER A 13 -19.48 13.54 -14.26
N GLN A 14 -19.27 12.94 -15.44
CA GLN A 14 -18.47 13.39 -16.59
C GLN A 14 -16.92 13.42 -16.50
N GLY A 15 -16.32 12.46 -17.20
CA GLY A 15 -15.02 12.59 -17.89
C GLY A 15 -13.81 12.96 -17.03
N HIS A 16 -13.35 12.05 -16.18
CA HIS A 16 -12.03 12.24 -15.55
C HIS A 16 -10.94 12.01 -16.58
N GLU A 17 -10.24 13.07 -16.96
CA GLU A 17 -8.94 12.98 -17.63
C GLU A 17 -8.01 12.11 -16.77
N GLU A 18 -7.52 11.01 -17.35
CA GLU A 18 -6.69 10.05 -16.63
C GLU A 18 -5.35 10.69 -16.27
N ASN A 19 -5.09 10.83 -14.97
CA ASN A 19 -3.89 11.45 -14.46
C ASN A 19 -2.74 10.42 -14.37
N ILE A 20 -1.57 10.73 -14.97
CA ILE A 20 -0.37 9.87 -14.92
C ILE A 20 0.02 9.49 -13.49
N GLN A 21 -0.26 10.34 -12.50
CA GLN A 21 0.07 10.08 -11.09
C GLN A 21 -0.66 8.87 -10.51
N HIS A 22 -1.76 8.43 -11.12
CA HIS A 22 -2.50 7.23 -10.74
C HIS A 22 -1.94 5.94 -11.38
N PHE A 23 -0.87 6.04 -12.16
CA PHE A 23 -0.24 4.94 -12.89
C PHE A 23 1.27 4.83 -12.62
N TRP A 24 1.68 5.18 -11.39
CA TRP A 24 3.06 5.05 -10.93
C TRP A 24 3.25 3.82 -10.03
N GLY A 25 2.32 2.86 -10.08
CA GLY A 25 2.35 1.66 -9.24
C GLY A 25 2.36 2.02 -7.75
N PRO A 26 3.22 1.38 -6.93
CA PRO A 26 3.34 1.71 -5.51
C PRO A 26 4.01 3.07 -5.29
N TYR A 27 4.42 3.81 -6.33
CA TYR A 27 5.00 5.15 -6.21
C TYR A 27 3.97 6.27 -6.42
N SER A 28 2.73 5.91 -6.78
CA SER A 28 1.62 6.85 -6.80
C SER A 28 1.39 7.43 -5.40
N PRO A 29 1.25 8.75 -5.25
CA PRO A 29 0.60 9.34 -4.08
C PRO A 29 -0.77 8.71 -3.83
N PHE A 30 -1.27 8.80 -2.59
CA PHE A 30 -2.62 8.35 -2.30
C PHE A 30 -3.65 9.07 -3.20
N PHE A 31 -4.61 8.31 -3.74
CA PHE A 31 -5.83 8.85 -4.33
C PHE A 31 -7.03 7.97 -3.98
N SER A 32 -8.20 8.59 -3.88
CA SER A 32 -9.46 7.87 -3.60
C SER A 32 -9.82 6.97 -4.77
N VAL A 33 -9.97 5.67 -4.52
CA VAL A 33 -10.23 4.70 -5.57
C VAL A 33 -11.74 4.63 -5.87
N PRO A 34 -12.17 4.81 -7.13
CA PRO A 34 -13.56 4.68 -7.51
C PRO A 34 -14.20 3.37 -7.05
N THR A 35 -15.40 3.47 -6.49
CA THR A 35 -16.18 2.35 -5.96
C THR A 35 -17.61 2.39 -6.47
N GLN A 36 -18.17 1.21 -6.77
CA GLN A 36 -19.58 1.05 -7.14
C GLN A 36 -20.47 0.93 -5.90
N ILE A 37 -19.91 0.47 -4.79
CA ILE A 37 -20.59 0.37 -3.50
C ILE A 37 -20.19 1.58 -2.67
N SER A 38 -21.18 2.32 -2.18
CA SER A 38 -20.92 3.49 -1.34
C SER A 38 -20.14 3.11 -0.08
N ALA A 39 -19.05 3.83 0.17
CA ALA A 39 -18.27 3.71 1.38
C ALA A 39 -18.95 4.40 2.59
N ALA A 40 -20.07 5.12 2.42
CA ALA A 40 -20.76 5.73 3.55
C ALA A 40 -21.23 4.68 4.57
N THR A 41 -21.34 5.07 5.84
CA THR A 41 -22.03 4.26 6.86
C THR A 41 -23.50 4.12 6.43
N PRO A 42 -24.03 2.89 6.25
CA PRO A 42 -25.40 2.74 5.78
C PRO A 42 -26.42 3.34 6.76
N PRO A 43 -27.56 3.87 6.28
CA PRO A 43 -28.61 4.39 7.15
C PRO A 43 -29.06 3.39 8.20
N GLY A 44 -29.21 3.85 9.45
CA GLY A 44 -29.58 2.99 10.57
C GLY A 44 -28.46 2.08 11.10
N CYS A 45 -27.23 2.21 10.58
CA CYS A 45 -26.06 1.52 11.12
C CYS A 45 -25.17 2.46 11.95
N LYS A 46 -24.54 1.91 12.99
CA LYS A 46 -23.53 2.57 13.82
C LYS A 46 -22.24 1.76 13.80
N ILE A 47 -21.12 2.43 13.52
CA ILE A 47 -19.78 1.83 13.64
C ILE A 47 -19.49 1.56 15.13
N THR A 48 -19.08 0.34 15.45
CA THR A 48 -18.72 -0.10 16.81
C THR A 48 -17.23 -0.44 16.95
N PHE A 49 -16.50 -0.56 15.83
CA PHE A 49 -15.06 -0.78 15.77
C PHE A 49 -14.54 -0.26 14.43
N ALA A 50 -13.36 0.35 14.43
CA ALA A 50 -12.61 0.63 13.21
C ALA A 50 -11.13 0.39 13.42
N GLN A 51 -10.50 -0.32 12.47
CA GLN A 51 -9.05 -0.49 12.42
C GLN A 51 -8.53 0.04 11.09
N VAL A 52 -7.47 0.84 11.12
CA VAL A 52 -6.68 1.21 9.94
C VAL A 52 -5.40 0.40 9.88
N LEU A 53 -5.09 -0.16 8.71
CA LEU A 53 -3.76 -0.60 8.32
C LEU A 53 -3.24 0.39 7.27
N SER A 54 -2.15 1.10 7.57
CA SER A 54 -1.61 2.16 6.73
C SER A 54 -0.20 1.85 6.25
N ARG A 55 0.09 2.17 4.99
CA ARG A 55 1.48 2.28 4.53
C ARG A 55 2.09 3.58 5.05
N HIS A 56 3.41 3.63 5.11
CA HIS A 56 4.12 4.91 5.16
C HIS A 56 3.79 5.82 3.96
N GLY A 57 4.03 7.12 4.12
CA GLY A 57 3.80 8.12 3.07
C GLY A 57 4.87 8.14 2.00
N ALA A 58 4.77 9.10 1.10
CA ALA A 58 5.76 9.31 0.06
C ALA A 58 7.16 9.53 0.63
N ARG A 59 8.14 8.90 0.00
CA ARG A 59 9.53 8.85 0.45
C ARG A 59 10.48 9.05 -0.71
N ASP A 60 11.73 9.37 -0.37
CA ASP A 60 12.86 9.24 -1.25
C ASP A 60 13.04 7.79 -1.76
N PRO A 61 13.78 7.58 -2.87
CA PRO A 61 14.15 6.25 -3.34
C PRO A 61 14.87 5.45 -2.25
N ILE A 62 14.81 4.11 -2.31
CA ILE A 62 15.68 3.29 -1.43
C ILE A 62 17.14 3.39 -1.91
N ASN A 63 18.09 3.07 -1.03
CA ASN A 63 19.53 3.19 -1.31
C ASN A 63 19.96 2.62 -2.68
N ILE A 64 19.51 1.42 -3.02
CA ILE A 64 19.84 0.78 -4.30
C ILE A 64 19.26 1.53 -5.51
N MET A 65 18.05 2.11 -5.39
CA MET A 65 17.44 2.91 -6.46
C MET A 65 18.11 4.28 -6.57
N ALA A 66 18.42 4.92 -5.44
CA ALA A 66 19.11 6.20 -5.43
C ALA A 66 20.48 6.12 -6.14
N ALA A 67 21.25 5.07 -5.84
CA ALA A 67 22.52 4.81 -6.52
C ALA A 67 22.36 4.60 -8.03
N LYS A 68 21.32 3.86 -8.45
CA LYS A 68 21.02 3.64 -9.88
C LYS A 68 20.63 4.93 -10.59
N PHE A 69 19.76 5.74 -9.99
CA PHE A 69 19.35 7.01 -10.58
C PHE A 69 20.50 7.99 -10.69
N GLN A 70 21.34 8.08 -9.66
CA GLN A 70 22.53 8.92 -9.71
C GLN A 70 23.52 8.44 -10.79
N ALA A 71 23.75 7.14 -10.89
CA ALA A 71 24.61 6.56 -11.92
C ALA A 71 24.06 6.83 -13.33
N LEU A 72 22.76 6.69 -13.55
CA LEU A 72 22.09 7.01 -14.81
C LEU A 72 22.30 8.47 -15.21
N VAL A 73 22.05 9.41 -14.30
CA VAL A 73 22.22 10.86 -14.56
C VAL A 73 23.68 11.17 -14.89
N ASN A 74 24.64 10.64 -14.12
CA ASN A 74 26.06 10.84 -14.37
C ASN A 74 26.49 10.28 -15.73
N HIS A 75 25.97 9.10 -16.10
CA HIS A 75 26.23 8.49 -17.39
C HIS A 75 25.73 9.37 -18.53
N ILE A 76 24.51 9.90 -18.42
CA ILE A 76 23.95 10.82 -19.42
C ILE A 76 24.83 12.06 -19.58
N HIS A 77 25.23 12.70 -18.47
CA HIS A 77 26.09 13.88 -18.50
C HIS A 77 27.46 13.62 -19.11
N ALA A 78 28.00 12.42 -18.94
CA ALA A 78 29.32 12.05 -19.46
C ALA A 78 29.31 11.62 -20.93
N SER A 79 28.20 11.07 -21.42
CA SER A 79 28.14 10.37 -22.71
C SER A 79 27.29 11.07 -23.78
N VAL A 80 26.29 11.84 -23.38
CA VAL A 80 25.37 12.48 -24.32
C VAL A 80 26.02 13.68 -25.00
N THR A 81 25.95 13.68 -26.33
CA THR A 81 26.60 14.69 -27.17
C THR A 81 25.67 15.87 -27.52
N SER A 82 24.35 15.65 -27.49
CA SER A 82 23.34 16.67 -27.70
C SER A 82 22.01 16.22 -27.09
N TYR A 83 21.18 17.16 -26.67
CA TYR A 83 19.87 16.88 -26.08
C TYR A 83 18.77 17.19 -27.09
N GLY A 84 17.94 16.20 -27.40
CA GLY A 84 16.78 16.36 -28.27
C GLY A 84 15.71 17.26 -27.65
N ARG A 85 14.74 17.68 -28.47
CA ARG A 85 13.66 18.56 -28.02
C ARG A 85 12.85 17.94 -26.88
N GLY A 86 12.72 18.65 -25.76
CA GLY A 86 12.07 18.18 -24.53
C GLY A 86 13.00 17.44 -23.56
N TYR A 87 14.28 17.24 -23.91
CA TYR A 87 15.29 16.56 -23.10
C TYR A 87 16.36 17.52 -22.57
N GLU A 88 16.35 18.79 -22.99
CA GLU A 88 17.37 19.79 -22.69
C GLU A 88 17.52 20.06 -21.19
N PHE A 89 16.44 19.92 -20.42
CA PHE A 89 16.49 20.10 -18.96
C PHE A 89 17.47 19.13 -18.29
N ILE A 90 17.70 17.94 -18.87
CA ILE A 90 18.59 16.92 -18.32
C ILE A 90 20.05 17.39 -18.31
N GLU A 91 20.46 18.24 -19.25
CA GLU A 91 21.82 18.80 -19.31
C GLU A 91 22.21 19.52 -18.01
N THR A 92 21.23 20.20 -17.39
CA THR A 92 21.43 20.96 -16.15
C THR A 92 20.80 20.30 -14.92
N TYR A 93 20.10 19.19 -15.10
CA TYR A 93 19.46 18.46 -14.00
C TYR A 93 20.52 17.99 -13.01
N LYS A 94 20.34 18.30 -11.73
CA LYS A 94 21.18 17.81 -10.65
C LYS A 94 20.38 16.81 -9.83
N TYR A 95 20.93 15.61 -9.64
CA TYR A 95 20.34 14.64 -8.75
C TYR A 95 20.42 15.13 -7.30
N THR A 96 19.28 15.47 -6.71
CA THR A 96 19.18 15.98 -5.33
C THR A 96 18.27 15.16 -4.43
N LEU A 97 17.77 14.00 -4.91
CA LEU A 97 16.92 13.14 -4.10
C LEU A 97 17.72 12.53 -2.96
N GLY A 98 17.08 12.40 -1.80
CA GLY A 98 17.65 11.73 -0.64
C GLY A 98 17.60 10.21 -0.79
N SER A 99 17.58 9.52 0.35
CA SER A 99 17.44 8.05 0.39
C SER A 99 16.61 7.62 1.58
N GLU A 100 15.64 6.74 1.35
CA GLU A 100 14.76 6.06 2.32
C GLU A 100 13.83 6.93 3.18
N GLN A 101 14.11 8.23 3.27
CA GLN A 101 13.43 9.17 4.16
C GLN A 101 12.04 9.55 3.65
N LEU A 102 11.13 9.78 4.61
CA LEU A 102 9.80 10.31 4.33
C LEU A 102 9.93 11.77 3.86
N THR A 103 9.29 12.12 2.74
CA THR A 103 9.35 13.48 2.20
C THR A 103 8.39 14.41 2.95
N PRO A 104 8.56 15.75 2.87
CA PRO A 104 7.57 16.68 3.40
C PRO A 104 6.17 16.50 2.79
N PHE A 105 6.08 16.02 1.55
CA PHE A 105 4.81 15.64 0.93
C PHE A 105 4.22 14.40 1.60
N GLY A 106 5.01 13.34 1.80
CA GLY A 106 4.57 12.14 2.51
C GLY A 106 4.16 12.38 3.96
N GLU A 107 4.81 13.31 4.65
CA GLU A 107 4.37 13.76 5.98
C GLU A 107 2.94 14.34 5.96
N ARG A 108 2.64 15.20 4.97
CA ARG A 108 1.30 15.78 4.81
C ARG A 108 0.26 14.74 4.46
N GLU A 109 0.58 13.78 3.57
CA GLU A 109 -0.33 12.67 3.25
C GLU A 109 -0.79 11.94 4.51
N LEU A 110 0.09 11.76 5.50
CA LEU A 110 -0.26 11.05 6.73
C LEU A 110 -1.03 11.91 7.72
N ILE A 111 -0.71 13.20 7.82
CA ILE A 111 -1.53 14.15 8.58
C ILE A 111 -2.96 14.13 8.03
N GLU A 112 -3.13 14.33 6.72
CA GLU A 112 -4.43 14.31 6.05
C GLU A 112 -5.15 12.95 6.21
N SER A 113 -4.41 11.84 6.18
CA SER A 113 -4.96 10.50 6.45
C SER A 113 -5.49 10.34 7.89
N GLY A 114 -4.81 10.94 8.87
CA GLY A 114 -5.25 11.00 10.26
C GLY A 114 -6.52 11.83 10.45
N GLU A 115 -6.56 13.00 9.82
CA GLU A 115 -7.74 13.85 9.78
C GLU A 115 -8.94 13.13 9.13
N ALA A 116 -8.72 12.50 7.97
CA ALA A 116 -9.75 11.74 7.27
C ALA A 116 -10.30 10.58 8.10
N PHE A 117 -9.44 9.86 8.85
CA PHE A 117 -9.90 8.80 9.75
C PHE A 117 -10.74 9.36 10.90
N TYR A 118 -10.32 10.47 11.52
CA TYR A 118 -11.10 11.14 12.56
C TYR A 118 -12.47 11.54 12.03
N THR A 119 -12.54 12.28 10.91
CA THR A 119 -13.80 12.73 10.32
C THR A 119 -14.71 11.56 9.97
N ARG A 120 -14.16 10.49 9.38
CA ARG A 120 -14.94 9.31 8.98
C ARG A 120 -15.58 8.59 10.17
N TYR A 121 -14.86 8.49 11.29
CA TYR A 121 -15.30 7.76 12.47
C TYR A 121 -15.60 8.68 13.65
N GLN A 122 -15.94 9.95 13.40
CA GLN A 122 -16.04 11.01 14.41
C GLN A 122 -16.89 10.60 15.62
N ALA A 123 -18.06 10.00 15.40
CA ALA A 123 -18.94 9.51 16.48
C ALA A 123 -18.28 8.49 17.43
N LEU A 124 -17.27 7.74 16.97
CA LEU A 124 -16.49 6.81 17.78
C LEU A 124 -15.18 7.45 18.27
N ALA A 125 -14.50 8.21 17.42
CA ALA A 125 -13.20 8.86 17.66
C ALA A 125 -13.25 10.04 18.64
N ALA A 126 -14.38 10.74 18.73
CA ALA A 126 -14.60 11.80 19.70
C ALA A 126 -14.40 11.33 21.15
N VAL A 127 -14.79 10.08 21.46
CA VAL A 127 -14.80 9.54 22.84
C VAL A 127 -13.91 8.30 23.02
N ASN A 128 -13.10 7.94 22.03
CA ASN A 128 -12.13 6.84 22.12
C ASN A 128 -10.78 7.29 21.55
N GLU A 129 -9.70 6.71 22.06
CA GLU A 129 -8.37 6.83 21.46
C GLU A 129 -8.01 5.59 20.65
N PRO A 130 -7.31 5.74 19.51
CA PRO A 130 -6.75 4.61 18.78
C PRO A 130 -5.60 3.99 19.56
N PHE A 131 -5.52 2.67 19.56
CA PHE A 131 -4.28 1.98 19.92
C PHE A 131 -3.38 1.85 18.70
N VAL A 132 -2.14 2.35 18.80
CA VAL A 132 -1.26 2.50 17.64
C VAL A 132 -0.07 1.55 17.70
N ARG A 133 0.21 0.87 16.58
CA ARG A 133 1.45 0.10 16.37
C ARG A 133 2.14 0.48 15.08
N VAL A 134 3.46 0.40 15.05
CA VAL A 134 4.27 0.71 13.87
C VAL A 134 5.36 -0.34 13.67
N ALA A 135 5.64 -0.70 12.42
CA ALA A 135 6.86 -1.42 12.07
C ALA A 135 8.08 -0.51 12.32
N GLY A 136 9.17 -1.10 12.82
CA GLY A 136 10.35 -0.43 13.38
C GLY A 136 11.31 0.18 12.37
N GLN A 137 10.80 0.76 11.28
CA GLN A 137 11.60 1.53 10.33
C GLN A 137 11.25 3.02 10.39
N GLU A 138 12.27 3.88 10.34
CA GLU A 138 12.15 5.33 10.59
C GLU A 138 11.00 6.00 9.82
N ARG A 139 10.87 5.74 8.51
CA ARG A 139 9.78 6.30 7.69
C ARG A 139 8.39 5.84 8.13
N VAL A 140 8.25 4.63 8.66
CA VAL A 140 6.99 4.06 9.14
C VAL A 140 6.64 4.63 10.51
N ILE A 141 7.61 4.71 11.41
CA ILE A 141 7.47 5.37 12.73
C ILE A 141 7.03 6.82 12.53
N LYS A 142 7.73 7.57 11.67
CA LYS A 142 7.40 8.96 11.36
C LYS A 142 6.01 9.11 10.73
N SER A 143 5.61 8.15 9.88
CA SER A 143 4.26 8.11 9.31
C SER A 143 3.18 7.94 10.38
N GLY A 144 3.38 7.03 11.34
CA GLY A 144 2.48 6.85 12.48
C GLY A 144 2.36 8.11 13.34
N LEU A 145 3.49 8.77 13.63
CA LEU A 145 3.50 10.05 14.38
C LEU A 145 2.72 11.16 13.64
N LYS A 146 2.90 11.28 12.32
CA LYS A 146 2.21 12.29 11.49
C LYS A 146 0.72 12.01 11.38
N TRP A 147 0.33 10.74 11.29
CA TRP A 147 -1.06 10.34 11.33
C TRP A 147 -1.72 10.67 12.67
N MET A 148 -1.06 10.36 13.80
CA MET A 148 -1.56 10.74 15.12
C MET A 148 -1.68 12.26 15.27
N GLN A 149 -0.74 13.03 14.71
CA GLN A 149 -0.82 14.49 14.67
C GLN A 149 -2.11 14.97 13.99
N GLY A 150 -2.45 14.45 12.80
CA GLY A 150 -3.68 14.82 12.09
C GLY A 150 -4.96 14.39 12.80
N PHE A 151 -4.98 13.16 13.32
CA PHE A 151 -6.11 12.63 14.10
C PHE A 151 -6.38 13.47 15.36
N HIS A 152 -5.37 13.73 16.18
CA HIS A 152 -5.51 14.53 17.40
C HIS A 152 -5.84 16.00 17.11
N SER A 153 -5.27 16.59 16.05
CA SER A 153 -5.59 17.96 15.66
C SER A 153 -7.07 18.10 15.27
N SER A 154 -7.61 17.13 14.53
CA SER A 154 -9.04 17.08 14.19
C SER A 154 -9.91 16.91 15.44
N LYS A 155 -9.48 16.07 16.38
CA LYS A 155 -10.19 15.84 17.64
C LYS A 155 -10.28 17.09 18.53
N ILE A 156 -9.18 17.82 18.66
CA ILE A 156 -9.13 19.10 19.38
C ILE A 156 -10.01 20.13 18.70
N ALA A 157 -9.96 20.21 17.36
CA ALA A 157 -10.78 21.14 16.59
C ALA A 157 -12.30 20.85 16.73
N ASP A 158 -12.68 19.60 16.93
CA ASP A 158 -14.06 19.17 17.23
C ASP A 158 -14.45 19.36 18.71
N GLY A 159 -13.55 19.90 19.54
CA GLY A 159 -13.82 20.24 20.95
C GLY A 159 -13.68 19.09 21.95
N TYR A 160 -13.03 17.99 21.57
CA TYR A 160 -12.80 16.84 22.45
C TYR A 160 -11.36 16.79 22.99
N GLU A 161 -11.20 16.22 24.18
CA GLU A 161 -9.89 16.01 24.80
C GLU A 161 -9.12 14.87 24.10
N VAL A 162 -7.80 15.02 24.05
CA VAL A 162 -6.87 13.98 23.55
C VAL A 162 -6.33 13.18 24.72
N GLY A 163 -6.44 11.86 24.64
CA GLY A 163 -5.88 10.91 25.59
C GLY A 163 -4.42 10.54 25.30
N GLY A 164 -4.00 9.36 25.78
CA GLY A 164 -2.63 8.88 25.64
C GLY A 164 -2.18 8.70 24.18
N GLN A 165 -0.92 9.02 23.91
CA GLN A 165 -0.29 8.94 22.58
C GLN A 165 0.60 7.70 22.43
N ASP A 166 0.21 6.61 23.11
CA ASP A 166 1.04 5.41 23.19
C ASP A 166 1.11 4.72 21.82
N MET A 167 2.34 4.42 21.41
CA MET A 167 2.64 3.77 20.14
C MET A 167 3.63 2.63 20.36
N VAL A 168 3.22 1.41 20.04
CA VAL A 168 4.12 0.24 20.13
C VAL A 168 4.92 0.13 18.84
N THR A 169 6.24 0.20 18.95
CA THR A 169 7.15 -0.04 17.83
C THR A 169 7.60 -1.50 17.83
N ILE A 170 7.33 -2.22 16.75
CA ILE A 170 7.75 -3.62 16.58
C ILE A 170 9.02 -3.65 15.72
N PRO A 171 10.18 -4.10 16.24
CA PRO A 171 11.44 -4.10 15.48
C PRO A 171 11.37 -4.89 14.16
N GLU A 172 12.14 -4.45 13.17
CA GLU A 172 12.32 -5.16 11.88
C GLU A 172 13.64 -5.94 11.83
N ALA A 173 14.25 -6.22 12.98
CA ALA A 173 15.47 -7.00 13.05
C ALA A 173 15.22 -8.45 12.65
N LYS A 174 16.21 -9.09 12.01
CA LYS A 174 16.14 -10.50 11.61
C LYS A 174 15.79 -11.38 12.81
N GLY A 175 14.83 -12.29 12.62
CA GLY A 175 14.37 -13.23 13.66
C GLY A 175 13.37 -12.64 14.65
N VAL A 176 12.95 -11.39 14.50
CA VAL A 176 11.87 -10.81 15.32
C VAL A 176 10.52 -11.13 14.70
N ASN A 177 9.63 -11.72 15.51
CA ASN A 177 8.23 -11.90 15.14
C ASN A 177 7.52 -10.55 15.01
N ASN A 178 7.14 -10.21 13.78
CA ASN A 178 6.53 -8.94 13.44
C ASN A 178 5.43 -9.16 12.38
N THR A 179 4.17 -8.91 12.76
CA THR A 179 3.02 -9.03 11.85
C THR A 179 2.92 -7.87 10.86
N LEU A 180 3.70 -6.80 11.05
CA LEU A 180 3.76 -5.61 10.21
C LEU A 180 5.00 -5.58 9.31
N LYS A 181 5.84 -6.62 9.35
CA LYS A 181 7.01 -6.78 8.49
C LYS A 181 7.36 -8.25 8.27
N HIS A 182 7.25 -8.72 7.04
CA HIS A 182 7.72 -10.04 6.60
C HIS A 182 9.25 -10.15 6.73
N GLY A 183 9.73 -11.38 6.94
CA GLY A 183 11.16 -11.65 7.11
C GLY A 183 11.51 -12.91 7.90
N LEU A 184 10.50 -13.67 8.36
CA LEU A 184 10.70 -14.92 9.09
C LEU A 184 10.59 -16.18 8.22
N CYS A 185 10.02 -16.08 7.02
CA CYS A 185 9.73 -17.22 6.17
C CYS A 185 10.89 -17.47 5.20
N ASP A 186 11.87 -18.29 5.58
CA ASP A 186 13.12 -18.47 4.84
C ASP A 186 12.90 -18.85 3.36
N VAL A 187 12.01 -19.81 3.07
CA VAL A 187 11.68 -20.21 1.69
C VAL A 187 11.08 -19.07 0.88
N PHE A 188 10.29 -18.19 1.52
CA PHE A 188 9.74 -17.02 0.86
C PHE A 188 10.80 -15.94 0.59
N GLU A 189 11.73 -15.73 1.53
CA GLU A 189 12.78 -14.70 1.42
C GLU A 189 13.93 -15.09 0.49
N ASP A 190 14.30 -16.38 0.44
CA ASP A 190 15.57 -16.81 -0.14
C ASP A 190 15.44 -17.75 -1.36
N ASP A 191 14.28 -18.37 -1.62
CA ASP A 191 14.12 -19.34 -2.72
C ASP A 191 13.50 -18.72 -4.00
N ILE A 192 13.05 -19.53 -4.96
CA ILE A 192 12.38 -19.13 -6.19
C ILE A 192 11.17 -18.21 -5.94
N HIS A 193 10.54 -18.35 -4.78
CA HIS A 193 9.45 -17.49 -4.32
C HIS A 193 9.88 -16.03 -4.16
N SER A 194 11.11 -15.77 -3.71
CA SER A 194 11.66 -14.41 -3.55
C SER A 194 11.86 -13.68 -4.88
N SER A 195 12.11 -14.43 -5.96
CA SER A 195 12.47 -13.92 -7.28
C SER A 195 11.35 -13.98 -8.31
N SER A 196 10.26 -14.67 -8.01
CA SER A 196 9.07 -14.86 -8.85
C SER A 196 8.48 -13.55 -9.40
N GLY A 197 8.28 -12.53 -8.56
CA GLY A 197 7.82 -11.20 -8.98
C GLY A 197 8.80 -10.50 -9.92
N LYS A 198 10.10 -10.57 -9.61
CA LYS A 198 11.16 -10.03 -10.48
C LYS A 198 11.16 -10.74 -11.84
N ALA A 199 11.04 -12.07 -11.88
CA ALA A 199 10.99 -12.83 -13.11
C ALA A 199 9.76 -12.47 -13.96
N ALA A 200 8.59 -12.31 -13.34
CA ALA A 200 7.36 -11.94 -14.03
C ALA A 200 7.45 -10.54 -14.66
N ARG A 201 7.88 -9.53 -13.88
CA ARG A 201 7.91 -8.14 -14.37
C ARG A 201 9.01 -7.88 -15.39
N VAL A 202 10.13 -8.61 -15.34
CA VAL A 202 11.23 -8.47 -16.32
C VAL A 202 10.78 -8.85 -17.73
N ILE A 203 9.96 -9.90 -17.89
CA ILE A 203 9.41 -10.30 -19.19
C ILE A 203 8.60 -9.13 -19.78
N TRP A 204 7.71 -8.54 -18.99
CA TRP A 204 6.89 -7.41 -19.43
C TRP A 204 7.74 -6.17 -19.74
N ARG A 205 8.70 -5.82 -18.87
CA ARG A 205 9.65 -4.72 -19.10
C ARG A 205 10.31 -4.83 -20.46
N ASP A 206 10.86 -5.99 -20.78
CA ASP A 206 11.61 -6.20 -22.02
C ASP A 206 10.73 -6.13 -23.26
N ILE A 207 9.40 -6.15 -23.11
CA ILE A 207 8.42 -5.93 -24.19
C ILE A 207 8.11 -4.44 -24.30
N PHE A 208 7.57 -3.82 -23.25
CA PHE A 208 7.01 -2.47 -23.34
C PHE A 208 8.08 -1.37 -23.44
N THR A 209 9.27 -1.59 -22.88
CA THR A 209 10.33 -0.57 -22.90
C THR A 209 11.01 -0.43 -24.26
N ARG A 210 10.95 -1.41 -25.17
CA ARG A 210 11.66 -1.38 -26.46
C ARG A 210 11.46 -0.09 -27.27
N PRO A 211 10.21 0.35 -27.58
CA PRO A 211 9.99 1.60 -28.31
C PRO A 211 10.44 2.83 -27.50
N ILE A 212 10.35 2.77 -26.17
CA ILE A 212 10.74 3.86 -25.27
C ILE A 212 12.26 4.02 -25.29
N THR A 213 13.01 2.92 -25.09
CA THR A 213 14.48 2.90 -25.13
C THR A 213 15.01 3.44 -26.45
N ALA A 214 14.43 3.02 -27.58
CA ALA A 214 14.79 3.53 -28.89
C ALA A 214 14.55 5.05 -29.02
N ARG A 215 13.43 5.55 -28.47
CA ARG A 215 13.13 7.00 -28.45
C ARG A 215 14.10 7.78 -27.54
N LEU A 216 14.41 7.26 -26.36
CA LEU A 216 15.36 7.89 -25.43
C LEU A 216 16.74 7.99 -26.09
N ASN A 217 17.26 6.89 -26.64
CA ASN A 217 18.58 6.87 -27.31
C ASN A 217 18.65 7.77 -28.55
N LYS A 218 17.53 7.94 -29.27
CA LYS A 218 17.45 8.90 -30.39
C LYS A 218 17.59 10.36 -29.91
N ASN A 219 17.03 10.70 -28.75
CA ASN A 219 17.08 12.06 -28.21
C ASN A 219 18.28 12.32 -27.30
N LEU A 220 19.00 11.27 -26.92
CA LEU A 220 20.21 11.31 -26.09
C LEU A 220 21.35 10.55 -26.78
N PRO A 221 21.78 10.98 -27.99
CA PRO A 221 22.84 10.31 -28.74
C PRO A 221 24.13 10.20 -27.93
N GLY A 222 24.61 8.96 -27.79
CA GLY A 222 25.76 8.58 -26.97
C GLY A 222 25.39 7.88 -25.65
N ALA A 223 24.12 7.91 -25.23
CA ALA A 223 23.69 7.33 -23.96
C ALA A 223 23.62 5.80 -23.95
N ASP A 224 23.41 5.13 -25.09
CA ASP A 224 23.32 3.66 -25.20
C ASP A 224 22.49 2.97 -24.10
N LEU A 225 21.32 3.56 -23.79
CA LEU A 225 20.44 3.16 -22.69
C LEU A 225 19.86 1.77 -22.91
N THR A 226 19.71 1.03 -21.81
CA THR A 226 19.07 -0.28 -21.74
C THR A 226 17.59 -0.18 -21.33
N ALA A 227 16.89 -1.32 -21.35
CA ALA A 227 15.55 -1.45 -20.79
C ALA A 227 15.49 -1.12 -19.28
N ALA A 228 16.55 -1.43 -18.54
CA ALA A 228 16.64 -1.11 -17.12
C ALA A 228 16.84 0.39 -16.89
N ASP A 229 17.65 1.04 -17.72
CA ASP A 229 17.83 2.51 -17.67
C ASP A 229 16.54 3.23 -18.04
N THR A 230 15.80 2.70 -19.00
CA THR A 230 14.48 3.21 -19.40
C THR A 230 13.50 3.19 -18.23
N LEU A 231 13.44 2.11 -17.45
CA LEU A 231 12.64 2.07 -16.23
C LEU A 231 13.10 3.12 -15.21
N ALA A 232 14.41 3.22 -14.97
CA ALA A 232 14.94 4.20 -14.03
C ALA A 232 14.59 5.64 -14.43
N PHE A 233 14.61 5.94 -15.73
CA PHE A 233 14.12 7.19 -16.31
C PHE A 233 12.63 7.44 -16.02
N MET A 234 11.79 6.42 -16.18
CA MET A 234 10.36 6.52 -15.86
C MET A 234 10.13 6.72 -14.36
N GLU A 235 10.90 6.05 -13.50
CA GLU A 235 10.80 6.14 -12.03
C GLU A 235 11.33 7.48 -11.49
N LEU A 236 12.23 8.17 -12.19
CA LEU A 236 12.65 9.53 -11.82
C LEU A 236 11.47 10.51 -11.79
N CYS A 237 10.43 10.29 -12.58
CA CYS A 237 9.21 11.11 -12.58
C CYS A 237 8.48 11.13 -11.22
N PRO A 238 7.98 9.99 -10.68
CA PRO A 238 7.30 9.97 -9.39
C PRO A 238 8.20 10.48 -8.25
N PHE A 239 9.46 10.03 -8.18
CA PHE A 239 10.33 10.39 -7.05
C PHE A 239 10.69 11.88 -7.02
N ASN A 240 11.07 12.48 -8.16
CA ASN A 240 11.26 13.94 -8.21
C ASN A 240 9.97 14.68 -7.88
N THR A 241 8.81 14.15 -8.29
CA THR A 241 7.53 14.81 -8.04
C THR A 241 7.20 14.87 -6.55
N VAL A 242 7.31 13.76 -5.83
CA VAL A 242 6.94 13.69 -4.40
C VAL A 242 7.99 14.32 -3.48
N VAL A 243 9.24 14.45 -3.92
CA VAL A 243 10.29 15.16 -3.17
C VAL A 243 10.13 16.67 -3.33
N ASN A 244 9.89 17.15 -4.56
CA ASN A 244 9.82 18.58 -4.85
C ASN A 244 8.42 19.18 -4.64
N GLY A 245 7.38 18.35 -4.55
CA GLY A 245 5.98 18.79 -4.44
C GLY A 245 5.40 19.39 -5.72
N ILE A 246 6.10 19.25 -6.86
CA ILE A 246 5.71 19.70 -8.20
C ILE A 246 5.99 18.61 -9.21
N VAL A 247 5.15 18.47 -10.23
CA VAL A 247 5.32 17.43 -11.27
C VAL A 247 6.68 17.59 -11.95
N SER A 248 7.45 16.50 -11.98
CA SER A 248 8.79 16.46 -12.56
C SER A 248 8.80 16.60 -14.08
N GLU A 249 9.80 17.28 -14.64
CA GLU A 249 10.00 17.35 -16.10
C GLU A 249 10.28 15.97 -16.73
N PHE A 250 10.84 15.02 -15.96
CA PHE A 250 10.98 13.63 -16.42
C PHE A 250 9.64 12.99 -16.81
N CYS A 251 8.54 13.43 -16.20
CA CYS A 251 7.21 12.92 -16.54
C CYS A 251 6.80 13.23 -17.99
N ASN A 252 7.30 14.33 -18.56
CA ASN A 252 6.95 14.77 -19.92
C ASN A 252 7.64 13.95 -21.01
N LEU A 253 8.58 13.06 -20.65
CA LEU A 253 9.29 12.19 -21.60
C LEU A 253 8.45 10.95 -22.00
N PHE A 254 7.35 10.69 -21.28
CA PHE A 254 6.53 9.50 -21.41
C PHE A 254 5.07 9.85 -21.63
N THR A 255 4.39 8.98 -22.35
CA THR A 255 2.94 9.08 -22.56
C THR A 255 2.17 8.42 -21.41
N LEU A 256 0.88 8.76 -21.28
CA LEU A 256 -0.01 8.08 -20.33
C LEU A 256 -0.05 6.56 -20.55
N GLU A 257 -0.04 6.10 -21.80
CA GLU A 257 -0.06 4.66 -22.11
C GLU A 257 1.22 3.95 -21.64
N GLU A 258 2.36 4.62 -21.69
CA GLU A 258 3.62 4.09 -21.16
C GLU A 258 3.60 4.05 -19.62
N PHE A 259 3.00 5.05 -18.95
CA PHE A 259 2.77 4.96 -17.51
C PHE A 259 1.81 3.84 -17.12
N LYS A 260 0.78 3.54 -17.92
CA LYS A 260 -0.06 2.34 -17.72
C LYS A 260 0.74 1.04 -17.87
N ASP A 261 1.79 1.02 -18.70
CA ASP A 261 2.70 -0.12 -18.77
C ASP A 261 3.61 -0.22 -17.52
N LEU A 262 4.06 0.91 -16.97
CA LEU A 262 4.75 0.96 -15.68
C LEU A 262 3.86 0.49 -14.52
N GLU A 263 2.60 0.91 -14.48
CA GLU A 263 1.61 0.41 -13.51
C GLU A 263 1.49 -1.11 -13.57
N TYR A 264 1.41 -1.66 -14.78
CA TYR A 264 1.31 -3.10 -14.96
C TYR A 264 2.59 -3.83 -14.57
N TYR A 265 3.76 -3.27 -14.92
CA TYR A 265 5.08 -3.77 -14.49
C TYR A 265 5.17 -3.89 -12.96
N GLU A 266 4.74 -2.86 -12.23
CA GLU A 266 4.74 -2.87 -10.77
C GLU A 266 3.66 -3.80 -10.20
N THR A 267 2.49 -3.87 -10.84
CA THR A 267 1.41 -4.79 -10.44
C THR A 267 1.85 -6.25 -10.56
N LEU A 268 2.62 -6.62 -11.58
CA LEU A 268 3.18 -7.95 -11.73
C LEU A 268 4.12 -8.31 -10.58
N ASP A 269 4.98 -7.38 -10.14
CA ASP A 269 5.86 -7.62 -8.96
C ASP A 269 5.02 -7.93 -7.73
N LYS A 270 4.03 -7.07 -7.44
CA LYS A 270 3.20 -7.20 -6.24
C LYS A 270 2.34 -8.47 -6.27
N TYR A 271 1.76 -8.82 -7.40
CA TYR A 271 0.95 -10.04 -7.56
C TYR A 271 1.79 -11.31 -7.39
N TYR A 272 2.86 -11.42 -8.17
CA TYR A 272 3.66 -12.64 -8.24
C TYR A 272 4.63 -12.80 -7.09
N ARG A 273 4.90 -11.76 -6.30
CA ARG A 273 5.76 -11.87 -5.11
C ARG A 273 5.00 -11.92 -3.80
N PHE A 274 4.02 -11.05 -3.58
CA PHE A 274 3.42 -10.83 -2.26
C PHE A 274 1.93 -11.20 -2.18
N HIS A 275 1.32 -11.65 -3.27
CA HIS A 275 -0.09 -12.05 -3.31
C HIS A 275 -0.23 -13.44 -3.96
N ALA A 276 -1.38 -13.77 -4.53
CA ALA A 276 -1.78 -15.11 -4.99
C ALA A 276 -0.89 -15.69 -6.09
N GLY A 277 -0.13 -14.88 -6.83
CA GLY A 277 0.86 -15.37 -7.78
C GLY A 277 2.09 -16.03 -7.11
N ASN A 278 2.26 -15.85 -5.80
CA ASN A 278 3.20 -16.58 -4.97
C ASN A 278 2.42 -17.46 -3.97
N PRO A 279 2.65 -18.79 -3.92
CA PRO A 279 1.96 -19.65 -2.95
C PRO A 279 2.17 -19.20 -1.49
N LEU A 280 3.34 -18.65 -1.15
CA LEU A 280 3.64 -18.16 0.20
C LEU A 280 3.37 -16.66 0.41
N GLY A 281 2.90 -15.94 -0.62
CA GLY A 281 2.60 -14.51 -0.53
C GLY A 281 1.52 -14.20 0.53
N PRO A 282 0.30 -14.77 0.39
CA PRO A 282 -0.76 -14.63 1.39
C PRO A 282 -0.36 -15.13 2.79
N THR A 283 0.49 -16.16 2.87
CA THR A 283 0.98 -16.69 4.15
C THR A 283 1.70 -15.65 5.00
N GLN A 284 2.36 -14.66 4.39
CA GLN A 284 3.03 -13.60 5.14
C GLN A 284 2.04 -12.71 5.94
N GLY A 285 0.77 -12.65 5.53
CA GLY A 285 -0.27 -11.86 6.19
C GLY A 285 -1.07 -12.57 7.27
N VAL A 286 -0.76 -13.85 7.56
CA VAL A 286 -1.57 -14.70 8.46
C VAL A 286 -1.54 -14.17 9.89
N GLY A 287 -0.37 -13.86 10.44
CA GLY A 287 -0.25 -13.38 11.81
C GLY A 287 -1.06 -12.11 12.07
N PHE A 288 -1.00 -11.12 11.18
CA PHE A 288 -1.83 -9.90 11.27
C PHE A 288 -3.33 -10.23 11.16
N THR A 289 -3.70 -11.17 10.30
CA THR A 289 -5.10 -11.58 10.14
C THR A 289 -5.63 -12.22 11.43
N ASN A 290 -4.84 -13.04 12.10
CA ASN A 290 -5.20 -13.62 13.40
C ASN A 290 -5.26 -12.57 14.52
N GLU A 291 -4.41 -11.53 14.49
CA GLU A 291 -4.54 -10.36 15.36
C GLU A 291 -5.82 -9.56 15.10
N LEU A 292 -6.21 -9.37 13.84
CA LEU A 292 -7.46 -8.71 13.47
C LEU A 292 -8.67 -9.52 13.97
N ILE A 293 -8.66 -10.84 13.81
CA ILE A 293 -9.71 -11.73 14.36
C ILE A 293 -9.82 -11.51 15.87
N ALA A 294 -8.71 -11.58 16.59
CA ALA A 294 -8.65 -11.38 18.04
C ALA A 294 -9.30 -10.04 18.46
N ARG A 295 -8.98 -8.94 17.78
CA ARG A 295 -9.56 -7.61 18.04
C ARG A 295 -11.06 -7.55 17.72
N LEU A 296 -11.48 -8.14 16.60
CA LEU A 296 -12.89 -8.15 16.19
C LEU A 296 -13.78 -8.97 17.14
N THR A 297 -13.27 -10.08 17.66
CA THR A 297 -13.99 -10.99 18.57
C THR A 297 -13.71 -10.73 20.05
N GLN A 298 -12.76 -9.84 20.35
CA GLN A 298 -12.25 -9.58 21.71
C GLN A 298 -11.81 -10.87 22.42
N GLN A 299 -11.11 -11.74 21.70
CA GLN A 299 -10.55 -13.00 22.20
C GLN A 299 -9.02 -12.99 22.08
N PRO A 300 -8.28 -13.77 22.88
CA PRO A 300 -6.84 -13.89 22.74
C PRO A 300 -6.42 -14.28 21.32
N VAL A 301 -5.23 -13.83 20.91
CA VAL A 301 -4.65 -14.20 19.61
C VAL A 301 -4.36 -15.71 19.60
N VAL A 302 -4.81 -16.39 18.54
CA VAL A 302 -4.48 -17.79 18.26
C VAL A 302 -3.71 -17.80 16.95
N ASP A 303 -2.40 -17.94 17.04
CA ASP A 303 -1.49 -17.92 15.90
C ASP A 303 -0.17 -18.63 16.26
N HIS A 304 0.51 -19.18 15.25
CA HIS A 304 1.82 -19.79 15.36
C HIS A 304 2.74 -19.38 14.20
N THR A 305 2.47 -18.21 13.59
CA THR A 305 3.15 -17.73 12.40
C THR A 305 4.09 -16.57 12.74
N SER A 306 3.73 -15.33 12.39
CA SER A 306 4.55 -14.12 12.57
C SER A 306 4.20 -13.31 13.82
N THR A 307 3.25 -13.75 14.64
CA THR A 307 2.92 -13.06 15.90
C THR A 307 3.98 -13.22 16.98
N ASN A 308 4.14 -12.18 17.79
CA ASN A 308 4.98 -12.24 18.99
C ASN A 308 4.08 -12.53 20.20
N SER A 309 4.19 -13.70 20.80
CA SER A 309 3.34 -14.12 21.93
C SER A 309 3.50 -13.24 23.17
N THR A 310 4.69 -12.70 23.43
CA THR A 310 4.94 -11.80 24.55
C THR A 310 4.14 -10.50 24.36
N LEU A 311 4.22 -9.88 23.19
CA LEU A 311 3.45 -8.67 22.89
C LEU A 311 1.94 -8.95 22.90
N ASN A 312 1.50 -10.03 22.26
CA ASN A 312 0.07 -10.30 22.09
C ASN A 312 -0.64 -10.80 23.35
N SER A 313 0.12 -11.19 24.38
CA SER A 313 -0.43 -11.60 25.69
C SER A 313 -0.52 -10.46 26.71
N ASP A 314 0.12 -9.31 26.45
CA ASP A 314 0.14 -8.17 27.36
C ASP A 314 -0.90 -7.11 26.92
N PRO A 315 -1.93 -6.81 27.73
CA PRO A 315 -2.91 -5.76 27.42
C PRO A 315 -2.32 -4.37 27.16
N ALA A 316 -1.10 -4.08 27.63
CA ALA A 316 -0.42 -2.82 27.35
C ALA A 316 0.08 -2.73 25.91
N THR A 317 0.42 -3.88 25.29
CA THR A 317 0.98 -3.94 23.92
C THR A 317 0.06 -4.60 22.90
N PHE A 318 -1.03 -5.24 23.35
CA PHE A 318 -2.11 -5.73 22.51
C PHE A 318 -3.48 -5.71 23.24
N PRO A 319 -4.08 -4.54 23.47
CA PRO A 319 -5.39 -4.45 24.12
C PRO A 319 -6.51 -4.98 23.20
N LEU A 320 -7.41 -5.80 23.74
CA LEU A 320 -8.58 -6.35 23.01
C LEU A 320 -9.87 -5.52 23.18
N ASN A 321 -9.87 -4.54 24.08
CA ASN A 321 -11.06 -3.78 24.46
C ASN A 321 -11.16 -2.41 23.77
N ARG A 322 -10.18 -2.02 22.95
CA ARG A 322 -10.20 -0.74 22.23
C ARG A 322 -11.23 -0.79 21.10
N LYS A 323 -11.70 0.40 20.70
CA LYS A 323 -12.67 0.55 19.59
C LYS A 323 -12.00 1.02 18.31
N LEU A 324 -10.83 1.64 18.45
CA LEU A 324 -10.03 2.18 17.36
C LEU A 324 -8.63 1.59 17.42
N TYR A 325 -8.12 1.17 16.28
CA TYR A 325 -6.76 0.65 16.11
C TYR A 325 -6.12 1.25 14.87
N ALA A 326 -4.81 1.53 14.93
CA ALA A 326 -4.04 1.97 13.79
C ALA A 326 -2.70 1.22 13.74
N ASP A 327 -2.45 0.51 12.65
CA ASP A 327 -1.18 -0.19 12.42
C ASP A 327 -0.49 0.38 11.18
N PHE A 328 0.81 0.67 11.27
CA PHE A 328 1.60 1.21 10.15
C PHE A 328 2.67 0.22 9.69
N THR A 329 2.76 0.01 8.38
CA THR A 329 3.53 -1.06 7.73
C THR A 329 4.06 -0.61 6.35
N HIS A 330 4.49 -1.56 5.52
CA HIS A 330 4.95 -1.37 4.14
C HIS A 330 3.93 -1.90 3.12
N ASP A 331 4.14 -1.55 1.85
CA ASP A 331 3.32 -2.05 0.74
C ASP A 331 3.31 -3.57 0.64
N ASN A 332 4.48 -4.19 0.71
CA ASN A 332 4.64 -5.64 0.56
C ASN A 332 3.82 -6.41 1.60
N ASP A 333 3.86 -5.95 2.84
CA ASP A 333 3.13 -6.54 3.97
C ASP A 333 1.62 -6.39 3.80
N MET A 334 1.16 -5.22 3.35
CA MET A 334 -0.25 -5.00 3.02
C MET A 334 -0.74 -5.97 1.93
N MET A 335 0.07 -6.27 0.91
CA MET A 335 -0.30 -7.24 -0.12
C MET A 335 -0.47 -8.65 0.47
N GLY A 336 0.46 -9.11 1.31
CA GLY A 336 0.34 -10.39 2.00
C GLY A 336 -0.92 -10.46 2.88
N ILE A 337 -1.19 -9.39 3.62
CA ILE A 337 -2.40 -9.24 4.46
C ILE A 337 -3.68 -9.27 3.62
N TYR A 338 -3.71 -8.58 2.47
CA TYR A 338 -4.86 -8.63 1.56
C TYR A 338 -5.12 -10.05 1.06
N GLY A 339 -4.06 -10.79 0.73
CA GLY A 339 -4.14 -12.21 0.37
C GLY A 339 -4.70 -13.06 1.50
N ALA A 340 -4.17 -12.92 2.72
CA ALA A 340 -4.60 -13.68 3.90
C ALA A 340 -6.08 -13.43 4.27
N LEU A 341 -6.56 -12.20 4.05
CA LEU A 341 -7.96 -11.80 4.22
C LEU A 341 -8.88 -12.27 3.08
N GLY A 342 -8.33 -12.92 2.05
CA GLY A 342 -9.07 -13.35 0.86
C GLY A 342 -9.48 -12.20 -0.07
N LEU A 343 -9.00 -10.98 0.17
CA LEU A 343 -9.26 -9.82 -0.69
C LEU A 343 -8.58 -10.04 -2.04
N TYR A 344 -9.31 -9.73 -3.11
CA TYR A 344 -8.86 -9.92 -4.49
C TYR A 344 -8.56 -11.37 -4.89
N SER A 345 -9.07 -12.37 -4.16
CA SER A 345 -8.93 -13.80 -4.49
C SER A 345 -9.56 -14.24 -5.82
N ARG A 346 -10.43 -13.40 -6.42
CA ARG A 346 -11.02 -13.65 -7.75
C ARG A 346 -10.20 -13.06 -8.90
N THR A 347 -9.06 -12.47 -8.61
CA THR A 347 -8.12 -11.99 -9.64
C THR A 347 -7.56 -13.20 -10.37
N PRO A 348 -7.67 -13.29 -11.71
CA PRO A 348 -7.01 -14.34 -12.46
C PRO A 348 -5.49 -14.13 -12.45
N ASP A 349 -4.73 -15.16 -12.80
CA ASP A 349 -3.29 -15.00 -12.99
C ASP A 349 -2.99 -13.93 -14.03
N LEU A 350 -2.06 -13.03 -13.67
CA LEU A 350 -1.72 -11.89 -14.50
C LEU A 350 -0.82 -12.29 -15.67
N SER A 351 -1.16 -11.89 -16.89
CA SER A 351 -0.34 -12.16 -18.07
C SER A 351 1.04 -11.49 -17.94
N LYS A 352 2.11 -12.25 -18.16
CA LYS A 352 3.49 -11.74 -18.10
C LYS A 352 3.94 -11.10 -19.42
N THR A 353 3.14 -11.26 -20.48
CA THR A 353 3.48 -10.88 -21.86
C THR A 353 2.51 -9.88 -22.48
N GLU A 354 1.36 -9.64 -21.83
CA GLU A 354 0.32 -8.71 -22.29
C GLU A 354 -0.24 -7.93 -21.11
N ARG A 355 -0.56 -6.65 -21.33
CA ARG A 355 -1.16 -5.80 -20.30
C ARG A 355 -2.65 -6.12 -20.15
N MET A 356 -3.05 -6.49 -18.94
CA MET A 356 -4.46 -6.69 -18.59
C MET A 356 -5.09 -5.38 -18.12
N SER A 357 -6.33 -5.14 -18.53
CA SER A 357 -7.16 -4.03 -18.05
C SER A 357 -7.57 -4.21 -16.59
N MET A 358 -7.96 -3.11 -15.94
CA MET A 358 -8.47 -3.13 -14.57
C MET A 358 -9.70 -4.05 -14.38
N SER A 359 -10.53 -4.20 -15.41
CA SER A 359 -11.66 -5.12 -15.37
C SER A 359 -11.21 -6.58 -15.37
N GLU A 360 -10.19 -6.91 -16.16
CA GLU A 360 -9.62 -8.26 -16.23
C GLU A 360 -8.89 -8.61 -14.93
N THR A 361 -8.17 -7.67 -14.33
CA THR A 361 -7.51 -7.86 -13.02
C THR A 361 -8.47 -7.74 -11.84
N ARG A 362 -9.78 -7.58 -12.07
CA ARG A 362 -10.80 -7.41 -11.02
C ARG A 362 -10.48 -6.29 -10.01
N GLY A 363 -9.80 -5.24 -10.47
CA GLY A 363 -9.37 -4.11 -9.65
C GLY A 363 -8.06 -4.31 -8.88
N PHE A 364 -7.33 -5.40 -9.14
CA PHE A 364 -5.98 -5.60 -8.61
C PHE A 364 -4.97 -4.81 -9.45
N THR A 365 -4.59 -3.64 -8.95
CA THR A 365 -3.53 -2.78 -9.53
C THR A 365 -2.75 -2.10 -8.40
N SER A 366 -1.43 -2.06 -8.50
CA SER A 366 -0.58 -1.62 -7.38
C SER A 366 -0.91 -0.21 -6.87
N SER A 367 -1.17 0.76 -7.76
CA SER A 367 -1.49 2.14 -7.36
C SER A 367 -2.83 2.30 -6.66
N ARG A 368 -3.74 1.34 -6.82
CA ARG A 368 -5.06 1.33 -6.15
C ARG A 368 -5.05 0.54 -4.85
N LEU A 369 -4.08 -0.35 -4.67
CA LEU A 369 -3.99 -1.21 -3.50
C LEU A 369 -3.00 -0.65 -2.47
N VAL A 370 -1.78 -0.33 -2.92
CA VAL A 370 -0.66 0.07 -2.06
C VAL A 370 0.10 1.30 -2.59
N PRO A 371 -0.57 2.42 -2.94
CA PRO A 371 0.12 3.69 -3.18
C PRO A 371 0.88 4.17 -1.94
N PHE A 372 1.65 5.25 -2.04
CA PHE A 372 2.12 5.95 -0.84
C PHE A 372 0.91 6.41 -0.01
N GLY A 373 1.03 6.33 1.32
CA GLY A 373 -0.09 6.69 2.22
C GLY A 373 -1.33 5.80 2.07
N ALA A 374 -1.20 4.61 1.46
CA ALA A 374 -2.28 3.65 1.33
C ALA A 374 -2.92 3.33 2.67
N ARG A 375 -4.24 3.10 2.68
CA ARG A 375 -4.97 2.68 3.88
C ARG A 375 -6.02 1.62 3.58
N MET A 376 -6.10 0.63 4.45
CA MET A 376 -7.22 -0.29 4.56
C MET A 376 -7.96 -0.02 5.86
N TYR A 377 -9.28 0.14 5.79
CA TYR A 377 -10.17 0.17 6.95
C TYR A 377 -10.91 -1.15 7.09
N VAL A 378 -10.91 -1.69 8.29
CA VAL A 378 -11.81 -2.77 8.71
C VAL A 378 -12.80 -2.20 9.69
N GLU A 379 -14.07 -2.21 9.31
CA GLU A 379 -15.16 -1.65 10.10
C GLU A 379 -16.01 -2.79 10.66
N LYS A 380 -16.41 -2.67 11.93
CA LYS A 380 -17.52 -3.43 12.49
C LYS A 380 -18.68 -2.48 12.78
N MET A 381 -19.88 -2.88 12.43
CA MET A 381 -21.07 -2.06 12.60
C MET A 381 -22.27 -2.86 13.08
N ARG A 382 -23.16 -2.19 13.81
CA ARG A 382 -24.49 -2.70 14.17
C ARG A 382 -25.54 -1.91 13.44
N CYS A 383 -26.50 -2.59 12.84
CA CYS A 383 -27.63 -1.98 12.14
C CYS A 383 -28.93 -2.28 12.90
N ALA A 384 -30.09 -2.31 12.22
CA ALA A 384 -31.37 -2.65 12.84
C ALA A 384 -31.41 -4.07 13.45
N SER A 385 -30.57 -5.00 12.96
CA SER A 385 -30.33 -6.30 13.59
C SER A 385 -29.33 -6.18 14.74
N SER A 386 -29.48 -7.01 15.77
CA SER A 386 -28.50 -7.12 16.87
C SER A 386 -27.15 -7.70 16.43
N GLU A 387 -27.07 -8.30 15.24
CA GLU A 387 -25.87 -8.94 14.71
C GLU A 387 -24.86 -7.92 14.15
N GLU A 388 -23.58 -8.12 14.48
CA GLU A 388 -22.48 -7.28 14.01
C GLU A 388 -22.06 -7.66 12.59
N MET A 389 -21.89 -6.66 11.73
CA MET A 389 -21.45 -6.80 10.34
C MET A 389 -20.04 -6.23 10.18
N VAL A 390 -19.21 -6.88 9.37
CA VAL A 390 -17.85 -6.46 9.02
C VAL A 390 -17.82 -5.97 7.57
N ARG A 391 -17.10 -4.87 7.33
CA ARG A 391 -16.82 -4.33 5.98
C ARG A 391 -15.33 -3.99 5.87
N VAL A 392 -14.76 -4.19 4.69
CA VAL A 392 -13.39 -3.78 4.38
C VAL A 392 -13.37 -2.76 3.26
N ILE A 393 -12.59 -1.70 3.45
CA ILE A 393 -12.44 -0.59 2.51
C ILE A 393 -10.95 -0.39 2.26
N VAL A 394 -10.53 -0.43 1.00
CA VAL A 394 -9.13 -0.21 0.59
C VAL A 394 -9.07 1.06 -0.23
N ASN A 395 -8.34 2.07 0.24
CA ASN A 395 -8.18 3.37 -0.41
C ASN A 395 -9.54 3.96 -0.84
N ASP A 396 -10.47 3.97 0.12
CA ASP A 396 -11.87 4.42 -0.01
C ASP A 396 -12.78 3.56 -0.89
N ARG A 397 -12.26 2.50 -1.53
CA ARG A 397 -13.06 1.51 -2.26
C ARG A 397 -13.54 0.40 -1.35
N VAL A 398 -14.85 0.19 -1.30
CA VAL A 398 -15.42 -0.99 -0.63
C VAL A 398 -15.00 -2.24 -1.40
N VAL A 399 -14.35 -3.17 -0.71
CA VAL A 399 -13.94 -4.46 -1.29
C VAL A 399 -14.92 -5.52 -0.80
N PRO A 400 -15.81 -6.06 -1.66
CA PRO A 400 -16.77 -7.08 -1.25
C PRO A 400 -16.05 -8.30 -0.68
N LEU A 401 -16.44 -8.70 0.53
CA LEU A 401 -15.93 -9.88 1.17
C LEU A 401 -16.40 -11.15 0.44
N VAL A 402 -15.59 -12.19 0.49
CA VAL A 402 -15.82 -13.46 -0.21
C VAL A 402 -15.79 -14.61 0.78
N GLY A 403 -16.47 -15.72 0.47
CA GLY A 403 -16.52 -16.90 1.35
C GLY A 403 -17.43 -16.77 2.59
N CYS A 404 -17.96 -15.58 2.90
CA CYS A 404 -18.81 -15.35 4.08
C CYS A 404 -20.26 -14.95 3.77
N GLY A 405 -20.69 -15.02 2.51
CA GLY A 405 -22.05 -14.65 2.11
C GLY A 405 -22.32 -13.14 2.17
N ALA A 406 -21.42 -12.32 1.61
CA ALA A 406 -21.51 -10.87 1.68
C ALA A 406 -22.82 -10.32 1.07
N ASP A 407 -23.39 -9.30 1.71
CA ASP A 407 -24.54 -8.57 1.19
C ASP A 407 -24.17 -7.60 0.06
N GLU A 408 -25.17 -6.92 -0.51
CA GLU A 408 -24.99 -5.95 -1.61
C GLU A 408 -24.12 -4.74 -1.23
N LEU A 409 -23.92 -4.50 0.07
CA LEU A 409 -23.04 -3.45 0.60
C LEU A 409 -21.63 -3.98 0.90
N GLY A 410 -21.33 -5.22 0.49
CA GLY A 410 -20.02 -5.86 0.64
C GLY A 410 -19.72 -6.34 2.06
N ARG A 411 -20.73 -6.51 2.91
CA ARG A 411 -20.56 -6.80 4.34
C ARG A 411 -20.90 -8.24 4.67
N CYS A 412 -20.22 -8.82 5.65
CA CYS A 412 -20.53 -10.14 6.19
C CYS A 412 -20.87 -10.06 7.68
N ARG A 413 -21.70 -10.97 8.18
CA ARG A 413 -21.88 -11.15 9.63
C ARG A 413 -20.53 -11.52 10.25
N LEU A 414 -20.22 -10.97 11.42
CA LEU A 414 -18.91 -11.14 12.08
C LEU A 414 -18.50 -12.62 12.18
N ARG A 415 -19.43 -13.48 12.61
CA ARG A 415 -19.16 -14.93 12.74
C ARG A 415 -18.78 -15.54 11.40
N GLN A 416 -19.54 -15.26 10.35
CA GLN A 416 -19.27 -15.80 9.00
C GLN A 416 -17.98 -15.24 8.41
N PHE A 417 -17.65 -13.98 8.68
CA PHE A 417 -16.37 -13.39 8.29
C PHE A 417 -15.21 -14.15 8.95
N VAL A 418 -15.25 -14.35 10.27
CA VAL A 418 -14.21 -15.11 11.00
C VAL A 418 -14.15 -16.59 10.58
N GLU A 419 -15.29 -17.21 10.27
CA GLU A 419 -15.33 -18.58 9.72
C GLU A 419 -14.71 -18.66 8.32
N SER A 420 -14.90 -17.64 7.48
CA SER A 420 -14.33 -17.60 6.12
C SER A 420 -12.81 -17.43 6.08
N LEU A 421 -12.19 -16.97 7.19
CA LEU A 421 -10.73 -16.82 7.33
C LEU A 421 -10.04 -18.12 7.75
N GLU A 422 -10.52 -19.27 7.27
CA GLU A 422 -9.97 -20.60 7.59
C GLU A 422 -8.48 -20.69 7.26
N PHE A 423 -8.07 -20.19 6.09
CA PHE A 423 -6.67 -20.15 5.67
C PHE A 423 -5.76 -19.50 6.72
N ALA A 424 -6.13 -18.33 7.26
CA ALA A 424 -5.31 -17.66 8.27
C ALA A 424 -5.38 -18.40 9.62
N ARG A 425 -6.57 -18.84 10.01
CA ARG A 425 -6.79 -19.55 11.27
C ARG A 425 -6.08 -20.90 11.35
N SER A 426 -5.82 -21.55 10.22
CA SER A 426 -5.04 -22.79 10.14
C SER A 426 -3.53 -22.56 10.05
N GLY A 427 -3.06 -21.32 10.09
CA GLY A 427 -1.63 -20.97 9.93
C GLY A 427 -1.18 -20.76 8.48
N GLY A 428 -2.11 -20.70 7.52
CA GLY A 428 -1.80 -20.61 6.10
C GLY A 428 -0.95 -21.78 5.64
N LEU A 429 0.13 -21.46 4.93
CA LEU A 429 1.14 -22.41 4.48
C LEU A 429 2.47 -22.20 5.23
N TRP A 430 2.40 -21.77 6.49
CA TRP A 430 3.57 -21.41 7.29
C TRP A 430 4.49 -22.61 7.55
N ASP A 431 3.98 -23.83 7.50
CA ASP A 431 4.77 -25.06 7.59
C ASP A 431 5.71 -25.28 6.38
N MET A 432 5.48 -24.56 5.27
CA MET A 432 6.36 -24.55 4.09
C MET A 432 7.40 -23.42 4.13
N CYS A 433 7.41 -22.58 5.17
CA CYS A 433 8.38 -21.48 5.28
C CYS A 433 9.80 -21.95 5.60
N PHE A 434 9.95 -23.15 6.16
CA PHE A 434 11.21 -23.68 6.63
C PHE A 434 11.49 -25.00 5.92
N TYR A 435 12.73 -25.19 5.48
CA TYR A 435 13.16 -26.47 4.94
C TYR A 435 12.97 -27.54 6.03
N ARG A 436 12.32 -28.64 5.68
CA ARG A 436 12.22 -29.79 6.58
C ARG A 436 13.58 -30.49 6.58
N ASP A 437 14.16 -30.67 7.77
CA ASP A 437 15.36 -31.50 7.97
C ASP A 437 15.12 -32.97 7.60
#